data_AF-B9WB63-F1
#
_entry.id   AF-B9WB63-F1
#
_cell.length_a   1.000
_cell.length_b   1.000
_cell.length_c   1.000
_cell.angle_alpha   90.00
_cell.angle_beta   90.00
_cell.angle_gamma   90.00
#
_symmetry.space_group_name_H-M   'P 1'
#
loop_
_entity.id
_entity.type
_entity.pdbx_description
1 polymer ?
#
loop_
_entity_poly.entity_id
_entity_poly.type
_entity_poly.pdbx_seq_one_letter_code
_entity_poly.pdbx_strand_id
1 'polypeptide(L)'
;MNQKKHEGVFIFSFGVCFDFVNLSSSKTMSSSPGNSNSEFETLSDVLQTSSPSNQTSRQVQAAGTAAALNLAEAKIVTHEDNLIQLQSLKIQLSEKRDELIKSRTSSNNELNDLRVRHHQLTQELSKTRKETNINNLLDSNTKQYIKNLEVKNLQNDDYILNNLNVLPSTDWDLRLSYIKRFVPYLEVDKIKTFNECDTEGGNTMLRIIEFQLILPLIFQTNFKLSVDCENDSLKGIEIDDLFKISMLSNSFYQVVIKNYIPNKKISTLMFGLNSFSKLLHKRMSIINKLVKHFQNNLYNSEKYQDLLDTSDNKKLFAILQTLDQIELIFQKNDRQFKIILNWEIVLGDPLTGTCNSRIKLYLIDILDNTTKNLSQVFQNLLLQHDIVTSLTTIIKTIF
;
A
#
# COMPACT_ATOMS: atom_id res chain seq x y z
N MET A 1 -36.91 -42.02 27.87
CA MET A 1 -35.92 -42.14 28.97
C MET A 1 -34.62 -42.61 28.35
N ASN A 2 -33.72 -41.69 28.01
CA ASN A 2 -32.52 -41.29 28.79
C ASN A 2 -31.62 -42.49 29.11
N GLN A 3 -30.32 -42.53 28.88
CA GLN A 3 -29.26 -41.59 28.47
C GLN A 3 -27.99 -42.49 28.44
N LYS A 4 -26.98 -42.39 27.56
CA LYS A 4 -25.90 -41.40 27.60
C LYS A 4 -24.99 -41.62 26.38
N LYS A 5 -24.82 -40.56 25.58
CA LYS A 5 -23.71 -40.36 24.65
C LYS A 5 -22.52 -39.79 25.44
N HIS A 6 -21.31 -40.28 25.15
CA HIS A 6 -20.07 -39.59 25.48
C HIS A 6 -19.60 -38.82 24.24
N GLU A 7 -19.73 -37.50 24.26
CA GLU A 7 -19.03 -36.59 23.35
C GLU A 7 -17.77 -36.12 24.07
N GLY A 8 -16.61 -36.47 23.52
CA GLY A 8 -15.31 -35.93 23.91
C GLY A 8 -15.00 -34.72 23.05
N VAL A 9 -15.09 -33.53 23.65
CA VAL A 9 -14.65 -32.26 23.05
C VAL A 9 -13.13 -32.14 23.27
N PHE A 10 -12.36 -32.17 22.18
CA PHE A 10 -10.94 -31.79 22.19
C PHE A 10 -10.81 -30.32 21.77
N ILE A 11 -10.42 -29.49 22.73
CA ILE A 11 -9.98 -28.10 22.50
C ILE A 11 -8.48 -28.15 22.23
N PHE A 12 -8.05 -27.74 21.03
CA PHE A 12 -6.64 -27.44 20.75
C PHE A 12 -6.40 -25.95 20.88
N SER A 13 -5.57 -25.62 21.87
CA SER A 13 -4.96 -24.31 22.09
C SER A 13 -3.80 -24.12 21.10
N PHE A 14 -3.78 -23.01 20.36
CA PHE A 14 -2.57 -22.51 19.70
C PHE A 14 -2.14 -21.23 20.40
N GLY A 15 -1.19 -21.38 21.33
CA GLY A 15 -0.41 -20.27 21.86
C GLY A 15 0.66 -19.86 20.85
N VAL A 16 0.67 -18.59 20.47
CA VAL A 16 1.81 -17.96 19.80
C VAL A 16 2.34 -16.90 20.76
N CYS A 17 3.40 -17.24 21.48
CA CYS A 17 4.22 -16.27 22.21
C CYS A 17 5.07 -15.49 21.21
N PHE A 18 4.94 -14.17 21.21
CA PHE A 18 5.99 -13.28 20.72
C PHE A 18 6.58 -12.56 21.93
N ASP A 19 7.79 -12.99 22.32
CA ASP A 19 8.64 -12.26 23.25
C ASP A 19 9.21 -11.03 22.53
N PHE A 20 8.79 -9.83 22.95
CA PHE A 20 9.53 -8.61 22.68
C PHE A 20 10.33 -8.25 23.93
N VAL A 21 11.64 -8.44 23.84
CA VAL A 21 12.60 -7.96 24.84
C VAL A 21 12.68 -6.44 24.80
N ASN A 22 12.48 -5.87 25.99
CA ASN A 22 12.67 -4.48 26.38
C ASN A 22 14.10 -3.96 26.20
N LEU A 23 14.20 -2.67 25.84
CA LEU A 23 15.20 -1.71 26.33
C LEU A 23 14.46 -0.34 26.39
N SER A 24 13.86 0.07 27.52
CA SER A 24 14.43 0.92 28.59
C SER A 24 15.11 2.21 28.09
N SER A 25 15.02 3.39 28.68
CA SER A 25 14.23 4.02 29.76
C SER A 25 14.60 5.52 29.74
N SER A 26 13.72 6.48 30.01
CA SER A 26 13.66 7.24 31.29
C SER A 26 12.59 8.34 31.13
N LYS A 27 11.54 8.37 31.98
CA LYS A 27 11.36 9.19 33.22
C LYS A 27 11.50 10.71 32.99
N THR A 28 10.67 11.63 33.47
CA THR A 28 9.50 11.70 34.38
C THR A 28 9.08 13.20 34.39
N MET A 29 7.80 13.54 34.51
CA MET A 29 7.23 14.31 35.64
C MET A 29 5.81 14.82 35.37
N SER A 30 5.01 14.71 36.43
CA SER A 30 3.61 15.10 36.61
C SER A 30 3.42 16.59 36.94
N SER A 31 2.27 17.16 36.59
CA SER A 31 1.34 17.79 37.58
C SER A 31 0.08 18.36 36.89
N SER A 32 -1.07 18.09 37.51
CA SER A 32 -2.38 18.78 37.31
C SER A 32 -2.49 19.96 38.31
N PRO A 33 -3.66 20.61 38.52
CA PRO A 33 -4.56 21.38 37.63
C PRO A 33 -4.83 22.80 38.20
N GLY A 34 -5.50 23.70 37.44
CA GLY A 34 -5.89 25.03 37.95
C GLY A 34 -7.02 25.69 37.18
N ASN A 35 -8.19 25.74 37.81
CA ASN A 35 -9.43 26.39 37.40
C ASN A 35 -9.48 27.81 37.96
N SER A 36 -10.00 28.81 37.22
CA SER A 36 -10.91 29.88 37.69
C SER A 36 -10.83 31.15 36.84
N ASN A 37 -12.00 31.60 36.35
CA ASN A 37 -12.54 32.99 36.30
C ASN A 37 -11.68 34.08 35.62
N SER A 38 -12.16 35.09 34.92
CA SER A 38 -13.44 35.75 34.64
C SER A 38 -13.01 36.87 33.64
N GLU A 39 -13.82 37.38 32.71
CA GLU A 39 -14.76 38.49 32.93
C GLU A 39 -15.35 38.85 31.56
N PHE A 40 -16.61 39.27 31.60
CA PHE A 40 -17.38 39.82 30.51
C PHE A 40 -16.85 41.19 30.04
N GLU A 41 -17.16 41.48 28.77
CA GLU A 41 -17.58 42.79 28.23
C GLU A 41 -16.65 44.00 28.37
N THR A 42 -16.37 44.60 27.21
CA THR A 42 -16.73 46.01 27.04
C THR A 42 -17.31 46.26 25.64
N LEU A 43 -18.58 46.68 25.62
CA LEU A 43 -19.36 47.24 24.50
C LEU A 43 -18.77 48.54 23.90
N SER A 44 -17.51 48.87 24.21
CA SER A 44 -16.82 50.11 23.79
C SER A 44 -16.13 50.02 22.43
N ASP A 45 -15.97 48.82 21.86
CA ASP A 45 -15.43 48.62 20.51
C ASP A 45 -16.49 48.72 19.39
N VAL A 46 -17.78 48.75 19.75
CA VAL A 46 -18.91 48.75 18.81
C VAL A 46 -19.39 50.16 18.45
N LEU A 47 -18.96 51.21 19.17
CA LEU A 47 -19.37 52.59 18.91
C LEU A 47 -18.15 53.50 18.70
N GLN A 48 -17.86 53.83 17.45
CA GLN A 48 -16.90 54.87 17.09
C GLN A 48 -17.41 56.25 17.55
N THR A 49 -16.74 56.89 18.52
CA THR A 49 -16.71 58.36 18.63
C THR A 49 -15.40 58.90 19.24
N SER A 50 -14.71 59.70 18.41
CA SER A 50 -13.87 60.88 18.70
C SER A 50 -12.45 60.80 19.32
N SER A 51 -11.52 61.26 18.46
CA SER A 51 -10.42 62.24 18.66
C SER A 51 -9.14 61.82 19.40
N PRO A 52 -7.98 62.25 18.85
CA PRO A 52 -7.35 63.39 19.51
C PRO A 52 -6.83 64.47 18.54
N SER A 53 -7.16 65.71 18.89
CA SER A 53 -6.42 66.93 18.59
C SER A 53 -5.19 67.03 19.51
N ASN A 54 -3.98 67.18 18.95
CA ASN A 54 -3.23 68.44 18.96
C ASN A 54 -1.73 68.26 18.72
N GLN A 55 -1.28 69.01 17.70
CA GLN A 55 -0.07 69.83 17.66
C GLN A 55 1.30 69.16 17.81
N THR A 56 2.07 69.23 16.72
CA THR A 56 3.39 69.89 16.82
C THR A 56 3.74 70.60 15.52
N SER A 57 3.88 71.91 15.62
CA SER A 57 4.47 72.80 14.62
C SER A 57 6.00 72.63 14.62
N ARG A 58 6.61 72.53 13.45
CA ARG A 58 8.01 72.96 13.18
C ARG A 58 8.11 73.25 11.68
N GLN A 59 8.06 74.52 11.30
CA GLN A 59 9.23 75.38 11.04
C GLN A 59 10.22 74.75 10.05
N VAL A 60 10.08 75.15 8.79
CA VAL A 60 11.23 75.61 8.01
C VAL A 60 11.04 77.11 7.83
N GLN A 61 11.64 77.85 8.75
CA GLN A 61 11.98 79.26 8.61
C GLN A 61 13.42 79.35 8.10
N ALA A 62 13.72 80.52 7.56
CA ALA A 62 15.06 81.07 7.34
C ALA A 62 15.81 80.53 6.12
N ALA A 63 16.60 81.31 5.41
CA ALA A 63 16.85 82.75 5.40
C ALA A 63 17.85 82.97 4.25
N GLY A 64 17.86 84.17 3.69
CA GLY A 64 18.83 84.59 2.69
C GLY A 64 18.35 85.85 1.97
N THR A 65 18.19 86.98 2.67
CA THR A 65 19.18 88.10 2.74
C THR A 65 19.55 88.61 1.35
N ALA A 66 19.03 89.76 0.91
CA ALA A 66 19.47 91.13 1.24
C ALA A 66 20.53 91.67 0.24
N ALA A 67 20.07 92.57 -0.63
CA ALA A 67 20.80 93.74 -1.14
C ALA A 67 19.71 94.72 -1.63
N ALA A 68 19.40 95.78 -0.87
CA ALA A 68 20.12 97.06 -0.86
C ALA A 68 20.09 97.71 -2.26
N LEU A 69 19.12 98.61 -2.50
CA LEU A 69 19.31 100.06 -2.43
C LEU A 69 20.42 100.55 -3.37
N ASN A 70 20.02 100.97 -4.57
CA ASN A 70 20.47 102.25 -5.10
C ASN A 70 19.25 102.97 -5.68
N LEU A 71 18.81 103.96 -4.91
CA LEU A 71 17.84 104.96 -5.28
C LEU A 71 18.60 106.05 -6.03
N ALA A 72 18.39 106.16 -7.34
CA ALA A 72 18.27 107.42 -8.06
C ALA A 72 18.22 107.13 -9.57
N GLU A 73 17.03 107.22 -10.17
CA GLU A 73 16.78 108.37 -11.02
C GLU A 73 15.28 108.47 -11.29
N ALA A 74 14.72 109.58 -10.81
CA ALA A 74 13.35 109.98 -11.07
C ALA A 74 13.16 110.20 -12.56
N LYS A 75 12.24 109.46 -13.18
CA LYS A 75 11.63 109.83 -14.46
C LYS A 75 10.26 109.19 -14.61
N ILE A 76 9.25 109.97 -14.20
CA ILE A 76 7.85 109.97 -14.66
C ILE A 76 7.23 108.56 -14.78
N VAL A 77 6.90 107.94 -13.65
CA VAL A 77 5.98 106.81 -13.63
C VAL A 77 4.57 107.39 -13.63
N THR A 78 3.91 107.33 -14.77
CA THR A 78 2.48 107.59 -14.88
C THR A 78 1.73 106.53 -14.06
N HIS A 79 0.58 106.89 -13.50
CA HIS A 79 -0.27 106.00 -12.71
C HIS A 79 -0.58 104.66 -13.45
N GLU A 80 -0.48 104.66 -14.78
CA GLU A 80 -0.75 103.54 -15.68
C GLU A 80 0.31 102.43 -15.65
N ASP A 81 1.61 102.74 -15.50
CA ASP A 81 2.66 101.70 -15.53
C ASP A 81 2.68 100.85 -14.24
N ASN A 82 2.39 101.47 -13.09
CA ASN A 82 2.16 100.74 -11.83
C ASN A 82 0.91 99.87 -11.91
N LEU A 83 -0.13 100.33 -12.62
CA LEU A 83 -1.36 99.56 -12.83
C LEU A 83 -1.09 98.33 -13.70
N ILE A 84 -0.28 98.45 -14.76
CA ILE A 84 0.06 97.32 -15.64
C ILE A 84 0.92 96.28 -14.91
N GLN A 85 1.90 96.70 -14.10
CA GLN A 85 2.66 95.76 -13.27
C GLN A 85 1.80 95.07 -12.22
N LEU A 86 0.87 95.78 -11.57
CA LEU A 86 -0.07 95.19 -10.62
C LEU A 86 -1.04 94.22 -11.31
N GLN A 87 -1.48 94.53 -12.54
CA GLN A 87 -2.35 93.66 -13.32
C GLN A 87 -1.62 92.40 -13.80
N SER A 88 -0.37 92.50 -14.26
CA SER A 88 0.41 91.33 -14.66
C SER A 88 0.74 90.42 -13.48
N LEU A 89 1.05 90.98 -12.31
CA LEU A 89 1.27 90.22 -11.07
C LEU A 89 -0.04 89.55 -10.60
N LYS A 90 -1.18 90.24 -10.74
CA LYS A 90 -2.50 89.66 -10.46
C LYS A 90 -2.82 88.47 -11.39
N ILE A 91 -2.50 88.57 -12.68
CA ILE A 91 -2.69 87.46 -13.64
C ILE A 91 -1.79 86.28 -13.26
N GLN A 92 -0.50 86.51 -13.01
CA GLN A 92 0.43 85.44 -12.60
C GLN A 92 0.02 84.77 -11.29
N LEU A 93 -0.50 85.53 -10.32
CA LEU A 93 -1.03 84.96 -9.08
C LEU A 93 -2.34 84.18 -9.31
N SER A 94 -3.16 84.59 -10.27
CA SER A 94 -4.36 83.84 -10.68
C SER A 94 -3.99 82.53 -11.36
N GLU A 95 -3.02 82.54 -12.27
CA GLU A 95 -2.53 81.33 -12.93
C GLU A 95 -1.91 80.36 -11.93
N LYS A 96 -1.07 80.83 -11.02
CA LYS A 96 -0.53 79.99 -9.93
C LYS A 96 -1.63 79.44 -9.01
N ARG A 97 -2.68 80.22 -8.74
CA ARG A 97 -3.83 79.74 -7.98
C ARG A 97 -4.54 78.61 -8.73
N ASP A 98 -4.76 78.75 -10.03
CA ASP A 98 -5.46 77.75 -10.83
C ASP A 98 -4.62 76.47 -11.01
N GLU A 99 -3.30 76.59 -11.15
CA GLU A 99 -2.37 75.44 -11.12
C GLU A 99 -2.38 74.72 -9.78
N LEU A 100 -2.35 75.46 -8.66
CA LEU A 100 -2.44 74.88 -7.32
C LEU A 100 -3.79 74.22 -7.07
N ILE A 101 -4.89 74.77 -7.58
CA ILE A 101 -6.21 74.14 -7.50
C ILE A 101 -6.20 72.83 -8.29
N LYS A 102 -5.69 72.82 -9.53
CA LYS A 102 -5.58 71.60 -10.34
C LYS A 102 -4.72 70.53 -9.66
N SER A 103 -3.56 70.91 -9.11
CA SER A 103 -2.69 70.02 -8.35
C SER A 103 -3.41 69.46 -7.12
N ARG A 104 -4.09 70.31 -6.34
CA ARG A 104 -4.87 69.90 -5.18
C ARG A 104 -6.00 68.94 -5.55
N THR A 105 -6.70 69.18 -6.65
CA THR A 105 -7.75 68.27 -7.13
C THR A 105 -7.18 66.93 -7.59
N SER A 106 -6.03 66.92 -8.27
CA SER A 106 -5.36 65.69 -8.72
C SER A 106 -4.92 64.84 -7.52
N SER A 107 -4.23 65.46 -6.56
CA SER A 107 -3.80 64.76 -5.34
C SER A 107 -4.99 64.28 -4.50
N ASN A 108 -6.11 65.01 -4.47
CA ASN A 108 -7.31 64.57 -3.76
C ASN A 108 -7.98 63.38 -4.46
N ASN A 109 -7.97 63.34 -5.79
CA ASN A 109 -8.46 62.20 -6.56
C ASN A 109 -7.57 60.97 -6.34
N GLU A 110 -6.25 61.11 -6.43
CA GLU A 110 -5.31 60.02 -6.12
C GLU A 110 -5.47 59.49 -4.70
N LEU A 111 -5.70 60.38 -3.72
CA LEU A 111 -5.92 60.00 -2.33
C LEU A 111 -7.25 59.22 -2.18
N ASN A 112 -8.31 59.65 -2.87
CA ASN A 112 -9.57 58.92 -2.88
C ASN A 112 -9.45 57.55 -3.55
N ASP A 113 -8.75 57.45 -4.68
CA ASP A 113 -8.48 56.18 -5.35
C ASP A 113 -7.66 55.24 -4.46
N LEU A 114 -6.65 55.77 -3.77
CA LEU A 114 -5.83 55.02 -2.84
C LEU A 114 -6.63 54.55 -1.62
N ARG A 115 -7.55 55.38 -1.10
CA ARG A 115 -8.47 54.99 -0.01
C ARG A 115 -9.41 53.88 -0.44
N VAL A 116 -9.98 53.97 -1.64
CA VAL A 116 -10.86 52.92 -2.19
C VAL A 116 -10.08 51.63 -2.36
N ARG A 117 -8.88 51.68 -2.95
CA ARG A 117 -8.02 50.51 -3.14
C ARG A 117 -7.60 49.88 -1.81
N HIS A 118 -7.24 50.69 -0.82
CA HIS A 118 -6.90 50.21 0.52
C HIS A 118 -8.10 49.51 1.19
N HIS A 119 -9.30 50.09 1.05
CA HIS A 119 -10.51 49.48 1.58
C HIS A 119 -10.81 48.12 0.92
N GLN A 120 -10.69 48.03 -0.40
CA GLN A 120 -10.85 46.78 -1.15
C GLN A 120 -9.84 45.71 -0.70
N LEU A 121 -8.55 46.07 -0.61
CA LEU A 121 -7.49 45.17 -0.13
C LEU A 121 -7.73 44.69 1.31
N THR A 122 -8.21 45.58 2.18
CA THR A 122 -8.53 45.23 3.57
C THR A 122 -9.71 44.26 3.63
N GLN A 123 -10.74 44.48 2.81
CA GLN A 123 -11.89 43.57 2.71
C GLN A 123 -11.47 42.19 2.19
N GLU A 124 -10.65 42.13 1.12
CA GLU A 124 -10.12 40.86 0.58
C GLU A 124 -9.29 40.11 1.61
N LEU A 125 -8.34 40.78 2.29
CA LEU A 125 -7.55 40.16 3.35
C LEU A 125 -8.43 39.62 4.49
N SER A 126 -9.47 40.35 4.87
CA SER A 126 -10.41 39.89 5.90
C SER A 126 -11.19 38.65 5.46
N LYS A 127 -11.55 38.56 4.17
CA LYS A 127 -12.26 37.41 3.59
C LYS A 127 -11.36 36.19 3.54
N THR A 128 -10.12 36.34 3.04
CA THR A 128 -9.14 35.24 2.99
C THR A 128 -8.78 34.73 4.39
N ARG A 129 -8.65 35.62 5.39
CA ARG A 129 -8.43 35.21 6.79
C ARG A 129 -9.60 34.41 7.36
N LYS A 130 -10.85 34.79 7.04
CA LYS A 130 -12.03 34.03 7.45
C LYS A 130 -12.08 32.66 6.77
N GLU A 131 -11.83 32.60 5.46
CA GLU A 131 -11.82 31.33 4.71
C GLU A 131 -10.72 30.38 5.20
N THR A 132 -9.50 30.87 5.42
CA THR A 132 -8.41 30.07 5.97
C THR A 132 -8.70 29.57 7.38
N ASN A 133 -9.31 30.40 8.23
CA ASN A 133 -9.69 29.99 9.59
C ASN A 133 -10.80 28.92 9.57
N ILE A 134 -11.79 29.06 8.70
CA ILE A 134 -12.85 28.06 8.50
C ILE A 134 -12.23 26.74 8.02
N ASN A 135 -11.36 26.77 7.02
CA ASN A 135 -10.69 25.56 6.52
C ASN A 135 -9.85 24.89 7.62
N ASN A 136 -9.12 25.66 8.43
CA ASN A 136 -8.36 25.11 9.55
C ASN A 136 -9.25 24.46 10.62
N LEU A 137 -10.42 25.06 10.91
CA LEU A 137 -11.41 24.48 11.83
C LEU A 137 -12.04 23.21 11.26
N LEU A 138 -12.37 23.18 9.97
CA LEU A 138 -12.89 22.00 9.29
C LEU A 138 -11.86 20.87 9.28
N ASP A 139 -10.60 21.15 8.93
CA ASP A 139 -9.52 20.17 8.95
C ASP A 139 -9.28 19.61 10.36
N SER A 140 -9.33 20.47 11.38
CA SER A 140 -9.18 20.05 12.77
C SER A 140 -10.34 19.18 13.23
N ASN A 141 -11.57 19.52 12.84
CA ASN A 141 -12.76 18.73 13.15
C ASN A 141 -12.71 17.36 12.46
N THR A 142 -12.30 17.33 11.18
CA THR A 142 -12.18 16.10 10.40
C THR A 142 -11.11 15.17 10.99
N LYS A 143 -9.95 15.71 11.39
CA LYS A 143 -8.89 14.95 12.07
C LYS A 143 -9.33 14.41 13.43
N GLN A 144 -10.06 15.20 14.22
CA GLN A 144 -10.62 14.73 15.49
C GLN A 144 -11.70 13.67 15.29
N TYR A 145 -12.54 13.81 14.26
CA TYR A 145 -13.54 12.82 13.90
C TYR A 145 -12.91 11.48 13.50
N ILE A 146 -11.89 11.49 12.63
CA ILE A 146 -11.14 10.28 12.23
C ILE A 146 -10.47 9.64 13.46
N LYS A 147 -9.78 10.42 14.29
CA LYS A 147 -9.13 9.92 15.50
C LYS A 147 -10.14 9.32 16.50
N ASN A 148 -11.31 9.93 16.65
CA ASN A 148 -12.37 9.41 17.50
C ASN A 148 -13.03 8.16 16.92
N LEU A 149 -13.12 8.02 15.60
CA LEU A 149 -13.56 6.79 14.93
C LEU A 149 -12.55 5.66 15.12
N GLU A 150 -11.26 5.91 14.95
CA GLU A 150 -10.21 4.89 15.14
C GLU A 150 -10.17 4.35 16.58
N VAL A 151 -10.27 5.24 17.58
CA VAL A 151 -10.26 4.83 19.00
C VAL A 151 -11.57 4.14 19.40
N LYS A 152 -12.72 4.55 18.86
CA LYS A 152 -13.99 3.88 19.11
C LYS A 152 -14.09 2.52 18.41
N ASN A 153 -13.54 2.38 17.21
CA ASN A 153 -13.57 1.12 16.46
C ASN A 153 -12.72 0.03 17.15
N LEU A 154 -11.55 0.36 17.71
CA LEU A 154 -10.70 -0.60 18.40
C LEU A 154 -11.32 -1.23 19.68
N GLN A 155 -12.20 -0.52 20.38
CA GLN A 155 -12.93 -1.08 21.54
C GLN A 155 -14.29 -1.68 21.16
N ASN A 156 -14.88 -1.25 20.04
CA ASN A 156 -16.14 -1.79 19.54
C ASN A 156 -15.97 -3.05 18.71
N ASP A 157 -14.83 -3.32 18.06
CA ASP A 157 -14.71 -4.48 17.17
C ASP A 157 -14.94 -5.81 17.94
N ASP A 158 -14.42 -5.95 19.17
CA ASP A 158 -14.62 -7.15 20.00
C ASP A 158 -16.05 -7.27 20.59
N TYR A 159 -16.77 -6.15 20.79
CA TYR A 159 -18.16 -6.15 21.27
C TYR A 159 -19.16 -6.30 20.12
N ILE A 160 -18.89 -5.69 18.96
CA ILE A 160 -19.67 -5.77 17.73
C ILE A 160 -19.59 -7.19 17.15
N LEU A 161 -18.41 -7.82 17.12
CA LEU A 161 -18.24 -9.20 16.66
C LEU A 161 -19.03 -10.22 17.48
N ASN A 162 -19.24 -9.97 18.78
CA ASN A 162 -19.96 -10.90 19.66
C ASN A 162 -21.47 -10.61 19.77
N ASN A 163 -21.92 -9.36 19.57
CA ASN A 163 -23.31 -8.96 19.84
C ASN A 163 -24.11 -8.45 18.63
N LEU A 164 -23.47 -8.15 17.48
CA LEU A 164 -24.17 -7.93 16.23
C LEU A 164 -24.04 -9.20 15.39
N ASN A 165 -25.10 -9.58 14.66
CA ASN A 165 -24.97 -10.53 13.56
C ASN A 165 -24.09 -9.88 12.48
N VAL A 166 -22.77 -9.88 12.70
CA VAL A 166 -21.80 -9.26 11.80
C VAL A 166 -21.69 -10.16 10.58
N LEU A 167 -22.44 -9.79 9.55
CA LEU A 167 -22.29 -10.37 8.23
C LEU A 167 -20.97 -9.88 7.62
N PRO A 168 -20.33 -10.68 6.75
CA PRO A 168 -19.15 -10.24 6.03
C PRO A 168 -19.46 -8.98 5.20
N SER A 169 -18.43 -8.15 4.98
CA SER A 169 -18.55 -6.93 4.16
C SER A 169 -19.24 -7.22 2.82
N THR A 170 -20.05 -6.27 2.36
CA THR A 170 -20.70 -6.31 1.03
C THR A 170 -19.74 -5.87 -0.09
N ASP A 171 -18.57 -5.34 0.25
CA ASP A 171 -17.54 -4.96 -0.71
C ASP A 171 -16.88 -6.22 -1.32
N TRP A 172 -17.29 -6.53 -2.54
CA TRP A 172 -16.80 -7.69 -3.28
C TRP A 172 -15.35 -7.58 -3.71
N ASP A 173 -14.88 -6.38 -4.06
CA ASP A 173 -13.50 -6.15 -4.51
C ASP A 173 -12.53 -6.34 -3.34
N LEU A 174 -12.88 -5.77 -2.18
CA LEU A 174 -12.11 -5.96 -0.96
C LEU A 174 -12.10 -7.44 -0.54
N ARG A 175 -13.25 -8.12 -0.59
CA ARG A 175 -13.33 -9.56 -0.28
C ARG A 175 -12.52 -10.42 -1.24
N LEU A 176 -12.56 -10.12 -2.54
CA LEU A 176 -11.76 -10.81 -3.53
C LEU A 176 -10.27 -10.57 -3.27
N SER A 177 -9.87 -9.36 -2.89
CA SER A 177 -8.48 -9.05 -2.51
C SER A 177 -8.01 -9.87 -1.31
N TYR A 178 -8.86 -10.07 -0.29
CA TYR A 178 -8.54 -10.91 0.85
C TYR A 178 -8.46 -12.39 0.47
N ILE A 179 -9.36 -12.89 -0.38
CA ILE A 179 -9.29 -14.28 -0.89
C ILE A 179 -7.99 -14.51 -1.66
N LYS A 180 -7.57 -13.56 -2.51
CA LYS A 180 -6.29 -13.62 -3.23
C LYS A 180 -5.08 -13.71 -2.29
N ARG A 181 -5.15 -13.18 -1.07
CA ARG A 181 -4.09 -13.35 -0.06
C ARG A 181 -3.93 -14.82 0.38
N PHE A 182 -5.01 -15.60 0.42
CA PHE A 182 -4.98 -17.03 0.76
C PHE A 182 -4.66 -17.91 -0.45
N VAL A 183 -4.90 -17.43 -1.66
CA VAL A 183 -4.66 -18.11 -2.93
C VAL A 183 -3.81 -17.22 -3.84
N PRO A 184 -2.52 -17.02 -3.53
CA PRO A 184 -1.70 -15.99 -4.18
C PRO A 184 -1.20 -16.36 -5.58
N TYR A 185 -1.22 -17.65 -5.95
CA TYR A 185 -0.61 -18.15 -7.18
C TYR A 185 -1.61 -18.65 -8.22
N LEU A 186 -2.87 -18.88 -7.84
CA LEU A 186 -3.88 -19.36 -8.78
C LEU A 186 -4.77 -18.20 -9.20
N GLU A 187 -5.01 -18.12 -10.50
CA GLU A 187 -5.91 -17.17 -11.12
C GLU A 187 -7.05 -17.94 -11.79
N VAL A 188 -8.23 -17.33 -11.78
CA VAL A 188 -9.42 -17.85 -12.46
C VAL A 188 -9.80 -16.84 -13.52
N ASP A 189 -9.91 -17.29 -14.76
CA ASP A 189 -10.23 -16.46 -15.92
C ASP A 189 -11.29 -17.13 -16.81
N LYS A 190 -11.82 -16.39 -17.79
CA LYS A 190 -12.79 -16.86 -18.79
C LYS A 190 -14.00 -17.57 -18.19
N ILE A 191 -14.53 -17.01 -17.11
CA ILE A 191 -15.72 -17.54 -16.45
C ILE A 191 -16.92 -17.37 -17.37
N LYS A 192 -17.58 -18.49 -17.69
CA LYS A 192 -18.85 -18.53 -18.42
C LYS A 192 -19.85 -19.32 -17.61
N THR A 193 -21.09 -18.86 -17.61
CA THR A 193 -22.19 -19.56 -16.96
C THR A 193 -23.38 -19.55 -17.88
N PHE A 194 -23.93 -20.74 -18.14
CA PHE A 194 -25.12 -20.92 -18.97
C PHE A 194 -25.94 -22.07 -18.42
N ASN A 195 -27.20 -22.16 -18.83
CA ASN A 195 -28.08 -23.26 -18.43
C ASN A 195 -28.33 -24.18 -19.61
N GLU A 196 -28.36 -25.47 -19.36
CA GLU A 196 -28.61 -26.53 -20.33
C GLU A 196 -29.64 -27.49 -19.74
N CYS A 197 -30.55 -28.02 -20.56
CA CYS A 197 -31.45 -29.07 -20.11
C CYS A 197 -30.79 -30.43 -20.31
N ASP A 198 -30.66 -31.19 -19.23
CA ASP A 198 -30.21 -32.58 -19.31
C ASP A 198 -31.33 -33.45 -19.87
N THR A 199 -31.27 -33.69 -21.19
CA THR A 199 -32.22 -34.53 -21.90
C THR A 199 -32.01 -36.03 -21.64
N GLU A 200 -30.85 -36.45 -21.11
CA GLU A 200 -30.53 -37.87 -20.88
C GLU A 200 -30.85 -38.32 -19.44
N GLY A 201 -30.78 -37.41 -18.47
CA GLY A 201 -30.89 -37.71 -17.03
C GLY A 201 -32.20 -37.35 -16.33
N GLY A 202 -33.26 -36.99 -17.07
CA GLY A 202 -34.59 -36.75 -16.48
C GLY A 202 -35.19 -35.36 -16.69
N ASN A 203 -34.79 -34.64 -17.74
CA ASN A 203 -35.35 -33.32 -18.09
C ASN A 203 -35.13 -32.27 -17.00
N THR A 204 -33.97 -32.34 -16.33
CA THR A 204 -33.58 -31.41 -15.27
C THR A 204 -32.75 -30.27 -15.85
N MET A 205 -32.96 -29.06 -15.34
CA MET A 205 -32.19 -27.89 -15.77
C MET A 205 -30.86 -27.87 -15.03
N LEU A 206 -29.76 -27.92 -15.77
CA LEU A 206 -28.40 -27.83 -15.24
C LEU A 206 -27.83 -26.42 -15.49
N ARG A 207 -27.22 -25.84 -14.48
CA ARG A 207 -26.33 -24.69 -14.60
C ARG A 207 -24.91 -25.19 -14.86
N ILE A 208 -24.38 -24.87 -16.03
CA ILE A 208 -23.01 -25.15 -16.41
C ILE A 208 -22.14 -23.94 -16.06
N ILE A 209 -21.07 -24.18 -15.29
CA ILE A 209 -20.08 -23.17 -14.93
C ILE A 209 -18.75 -23.60 -15.55
N GLU A 210 -18.30 -22.86 -16.56
CA GLU A 210 -16.99 -23.05 -17.20
C GLU A 210 -16.03 -21.97 -16.73
N PHE A 211 -14.80 -22.34 -16.41
CA PHE A 211 -13.74 -21.39 -16.11
C PHE A 211 -12.37 -21.97 -16.40
N GLN A 212 -11.41 -21.10 -16.63
CA GLN A 212 -10.02 -21.47 -16.82
C GLN A 212 -9.24 -21.23 -15.53
N LEU A 213 -8.67 -22.28 -14.95
CA LEU A 213 -7.73 -22.17 -13.84
C LEU A 213 -6.32 -21.99 -14.39
N ILE A 214 -5.68 -20.91 -13.98
CA ILE A 214 -4.36 -20.50 -14.45
C ILE A 214 -3.38 -20.54 -13.28
N LEU A 215 -2.32 -21.33 -13.43
CA LEU A 215 -1.12 -21.21 -12.62
C LEU A 215 -0.04 -20.58 -13.52
N PRO A 216 0.31 -19.28 -13.33
CA PRO A 216 1.18 -18.57 -14.23
C PRO A 216 2.48 -19.32 -14.52
N LEU A 217 2.85 -19.39 -15.81
CA LEU A 217 4.07 -20.05 -16.32
C LEU A 217 4.11 -21.58 -16.19
N ILE A 218 3.09 -22.24 -15.61
CA ILE A 218 3.10 -23.69 -15.36
C ILE A 218 1.99 -24.37 -16.15
N PHE A 219 0.71 -24.09 -15.84
CA PHE A 219 -0.41 -24.71 -16.52
C PHE A 219 -1.62 -23.78 -16.64
N GLN A 220 -2.47 -24.10 -17.63
CA GLN A 220 -3.78 -23.52 -17.82
C GLN A 220 -4.72 -24.68 -18.11
N THR A 221 -5.76 -24.83 -17.30
CA THR A 221 -6.63 -26.00 -17.31
C THR A 221 -8.08 -25.52 -17.27
N ASN A 222 -8.91 -25.99 -18.18
CA ASN A 222 -10.33 -25.64 -18.19
C ASN A 222 -11.09 -26.57 -17.26
N PHE A 223 -12.03 -25.99 -16.53
CA PHE A 223 -12.97 -26.66 -15.66
C PHE A 223 -14.37 -26.42 -16.17
N LYS A 224 -15.18 -27.47 -16.15
CA LYS A 224 -16.61 -27.40 -16.40
C LYS A 224 -17.34 -28.12 -15.27
N LEU A 225 -18.21 -27.39 -14.59
CA LEU A 225 -19.02 -27.88 -13.47
C LEU A 225 -20.47 -27.92 -13.91
N SER A 226 -21.13 -29.06 -13.71
CA SER A 226 -22.57 -29.20 -13.95
C SER A 226 -23.30 -29.20 -12.61
N VAL A 227 -24.10 -28.18 -12.35
CA VAL A 227 -24.85 -27.99 -11.10
C VAL A 227 -26.34 -28.10 -11.39
N ASP A 228 -27.06 -28.87 -10.59
CA ASP A 228 -28.51 -29.01 -10.68
C ASP A 228 -29.20 -27.74 -10.16
N CYS A 229 -30.02 -27.09 -10.99
CA CYS A 229 -30.67 -25.84 -10.64
C CYS A 229 -31.74 -25.98 -9.53
N GLU A 230 -32.28 -27.18 -9.30
CA GLU A 230 -33.36 -27.37 -8.32
C GLU A 230 -32.84 -27.44 -6.88
N ASN A 231 -31.68 -28.07 -6.68
CA ASN A 231 -31.13 -28.36 -5.36
C ASN A 231 -29.70 -27.85 -5.15
N ASP A 232 -29.16 -27.08 -6.11
CA ASP A 232 -27.78 -26.59 -6.17
C ASP A 232 -26.71 -27.68 -5.94
N SER A 233 -27.02 -28.95 -6.27
CA SER A 233 -26.10 -30.07 -6.11
C SER A 233 -25.18 -30.22 -7.32
N LEU A 234 -23.91 -30.54 -7.07
CA LEU A 234 -22.94 -30.78 -8.13
C LEU A 234 -23.18 -32.17 -8.76
N LYS A 235 -23.53 -32.19 -10.04
CA LYS A 235 -23.77 -33.41 -10.82
C LYS A 235 -22.50 -33.96 -11.47
N GLY A 236 -21.62 -33.09 -11.95
CA GLY A 236 -20.41 -33.50 -12.67
C GLY A 236 -19.29 -32.48 -12.59
N ILE A 237 -18.05 -32.98 -12.73
CA ILE A 237 -16.83 -32.19 -12.88
C ILE A 237 -16.11 -32.73 -14.11
N GLU A 238 -15.88 -31.85 -15.07
CA GLU A 238 -15.08 -32.12 -16.26
C GLU A 238 -13.86 -31.20 -16.23
N ILE A 239 -12.68 -31.75 -16.57
CA ILE A 239 -11.41 -31.03 -16.53
C ILE A 239 -10.63 -31.39 -17.78
N ASP A 240 -10.23 -30.38 -18.54
CA ASP A 240 -9.42 -30.54 -19.74
C ASP A 240 -7.94 -30.71 -19.37
N ASP A 241 -7.28 -31.73 -19.92
CA ASP A 241 -5.83 -31.92 -19.89
C ASP A 241 -5.14 -31.75 -18.50
N LEU A 242 -5.12 -32.83 -17.72
CA LEU A 242 -4.36 -32.93 -16.47
C LEU A 242 -2.91 -33.41 -16.64
N PHE A 243 -2.39 -33.51 -17.86
CA PHE A 243 -1.09 -34.12 -18.12
C PHE A 243 0.07 -33.37 -17.45
N LYS A 244 0.03 -32.03 -17.43
CA LYS A 244 1.07 -31.23 -16.75
C LYS A 244 1.12 -31.49 -15.25
N ILE A 245 -0.03 -31.77 -14.64
CA ILE A 245 -0.11 -32.11 -13.21
C ILE A 245 0.48 -33.51 -12.98
N SER A 246 0.24 -34.46 -13.88
CA SER A 246 0.82 -35.81 -13.79
C SER A 246 2.34 -35.81 -13.87
N MET A 247 2.92 -34.95 -14.71
CA MET A 247 4.37 -34.77 -14.84
C MET A 247 5.01 -34.23 -13.55
N LEU A 248 4.35 -33.32 -12.85
CA LEU A 248 4.90 -32.68 -11.65
C LEU A 248 4.59 -33.44 -10.36
N SER A 249 3.43 -34.10 -10.28
CA SER A 249 3.03 -34.92 -9.16
C SER A 249 2.06 -36.01 -9.60
N ASN A 250 2.62 -37.16 -9.96
CA ASN A 250 1.82 -38.33 -10.33
C ASN A 250 0.91 -38.78 -9.18
N SER A 251 1.39 -38.72 -7.93
CA SER A 251 0.56 -39.11 -6.77
C SER A 251 -0.71 -38.27 -6.62
N PHE A 252 -0.60 -36.95 -6.82
CA PHE A 252 -1.75 -36.05 -6.79
C PHE A 252 -2.69 -36.33 -7.96
N TYR A 253 -2.15 -36.43 -9.17
CA TYR A 253 -2.91 -36.75 -10.39
C TYR A 253 -3.75 -38.03 -10.25
N GLN A 254 -3.16 -39.10 -9.71
CA GLN A 254 -3.87 -40.37 -9.51
C GLN A 254 -5.09 -40.22 -8.60
N VAL A 255 -4.98 -39.44 -7.53
CA VAL A 255 -6.10 -39.20 -6.60
C VAL A 255 -7.15 -38.28 -7.20
N VAL A 256 -6.74 -37.27 -7.99
CA VAL A 256 -7.69 -36.41 -8.70
C VAL A 256 -8.61 -37.25 -9.60
N ILE A 257 -8.02 -38.13 -10.43
CA ILE A 257 -8.77 -38.95 -11.38
C ILE A 257 -9.58 -40.05 -10.69
N LYS A 258 -9.02 -40.73 -9.68
CA LYS A 258 -9.67 -41.90 -9.07
C LYS A 258 -10.65 -41.55 -7.96
N ASN A 259 -10.52 -40.37 -7.34
CA ASN A 259 -11.30 -39.99 -6.16
C ASN A 259 -11.99 -38.63 -6.33
N TYR A 260 -11.27 -37.55 -6.63
CA TYR A 260 -11.88 -36.22 -6.56
C TYR A 260 -12.88 -35.94 -7.67
N ILE A 261 -12.56 -36.28 -8.93
CA ILE A 261 -13.48 -36.11 -10.07
C ILE A 261 -14.70 -37.03 -9.93
N PRO A 262 -14.56 -38.37 -9.75
CA PRO A 262 -15.72 -39.26 -9.71
C PRO A 262 -16.63 -39.01 -8.50
N ASN A 263 -16.05 -38.64 -7.35
CA ASN A 263 -16.81 -38.35 -6.12
C ASN A 263 -17.21 -36.88 -6.00
N LYS A 264 -17.03 -36.07 -7.06
CA LYS A 264 -17.51 -34.68 -7.15
C LYS A 264 -16.97 -33.77 -6.03
N LYS A 265 -15.74 -34.01 -5.59
CA LYS A 265 -15.08 -33.28 -4.50
C LYS A 265 -14.34 -32.04 -5.00
N ILE A 266 -15.08 -31.07 -5.55
CA ILE A 266 -14.50 -29.85 -6.13
C ILE A 266 -13.72 -29.01 -5.12
N SER A 267 -14.21 -28.92 -3.88
CA SER A 267 -13.56 -28.14 -2.81
C SER A 267 -12.18 -28.71 -2.47
N THR A 268 -12.08 -30.02 -2.26
CA THR A 268 -10.82 -30.72 -2.00
C THR A 268 -9.87 -30.61 -3.18
N LEU A 269 -10.39 -30.69 -4.41
CA LEU A 269 -9.59 -30.53 -5.63
C LEU A 269 -8.98 -29.12 -5.71
N MET A 270 -9.79 -28.07 -5.54
CA MET A 270 -9.33 -26.68 -5.59
C MET A 270 -8.35 -26.37 -4.47
N PHE A 271 -8.62 -26.86 -3.26
CA PHE A 271 -7.70 -26.74 -2.15
C PHE A 271 -6.38 -27.45 -2.43
N GLY A 272 -6.42 -28.66 -2.98
CA GLY A 272 -5.22 -29.41 -3.33
C GLY A 272 -4.40 -28.76 -4.43
N LEU A 273 -5.04 -28.18 -5.45
CA LEU A 273 -4.35 -27.38 -6.48
C LEU A 273 -3.67 -26.15 -5.88
N ASN A 274 -4.29 -25.48 -4.90
CA ASN A 274 -3.67 -24.37 -4.18
C ASN A 274 -2.51 -24.82 -3.28
N SER A 275 -2.66 -25.96 -2.59
CA SER A 275 -1.58 -26.53 -1.79
C SER A 275 -0.38 -26.91 -2.68
N PHE A 276 -0.67 -27.50 -3.84
CA PHE A 276 0.31 -27.87 -4.85
C PHE A 276 1.04 -26.64 -5.41
N SER A 277 0.31 -25.59 -5.81
CA SER A 277 0.90 -24.38 -6.38
C SER A 277 1.84 -23.68 -5.39
N LYS A 278 1.41 -23.51 -4.13
CA LYS A 278 2.25 -22.94 -3.06
C LYS A 278 3.54 -23.73 -2.86
N LEU A 279 3.44 -25.05 -2.84
CA LEU A 279 4.60 -25.93 -2.63
C LEU A 279 5.55 -25.89 -3.83
N LEU A 280 5.01 -25.85 -5.04
CA LEU A 280 5.80 -25.76 -6.27
C LEU A 280 6.59 -24.46 -6.36
N HIS A 281 5.97 -23.31 -6.06
CA HIS A 281 6.68 -22.03 -5.99
C HIS A 281 7.75 -22.02 -4.89
N LYS A 282 7.47 -22.61 -3.72
CA LYS A 282 8.44 -22.74 -2.64
C LYS A 282 9.63 -23.63 -3.06
N ARG A 283 9.35 -24.76 -3.72
CA ARG A 283 10.37 -25.66 -4.28
C ARG A 283 11.26 -24.92 -5.28
N MET A 284 10.69 -24.26 -6.27
CA MET A 284 11.43 -23.49 -7.28
C MET A 284 12.33 -22.43 -6.64
N SER A 285 11.81 -21.68 -5.66
CA SER A 285 12.58 -20.66 -4.94
C SER A 285 13.79 -21.25 -4.22
N ILE A 286 13.61 -22.41 -3.56
CA ILE A 286 14.67 -23.06 -2.78
C ILE A 286 15.69 -23.74 -3.69
N ILE A 287 15.26 -24.38 -4.78
CA ILE A 287 16.15 -24.96 -5.80
C ILE A 287 17.04 -23.86 -6.39
N ASN A 288 16.45 -22.72 -6.77
CA ASN A 288 17.23 -21.59 -7.28
C ASN A 288 18.27 -21.09 -6.26
N LYS A 289 17.90 -20.99 -4.97
CA LYS A 289 18.84 -20.65 -3.89
C LYS A 289 19.96 -21.69 -3.74
N LEU A 290 19.64 -22.99 -3.82
CA LEU A 290 20.62 -24.07 -3.73
C LEU A 290 21.62 -24.04 -4.90
N VAL A 291 21.13 -23.89 -6.13
CA VAL A 291 21.97 -23.82 -7.33
C VAL A 291 22.95 -22.64 -7.25
N LYS A 292 22.46 -21.46 -6.82
CA LYS A 292 23.32 -20.28 -6.62
C LYS A 292 24.31 -20.45 -5.48
N HIS A 293 23.89 -21.06 -4.36
CA HIS A 293 24.76 -21.26 -3.20
C HIS A 293 25.91 -22.24 -3.48
N PHE A 294 25.63 -23.29 -4.26
CA PHE A 294 26.61 -24.33 -4.60
C PHE A 294 27.13 -24.25 -6.04
N GLN A 295 27.14 -23.06 -6.65
CA GLN A 295 27.46 -22.89 -8.08
C GLN A 295 28.81 -23.53 -8.48
N ASN A 296 29.80 -23.49 -7.58
CA ASN A 296 31.15 -24.02 -7.82
C ASN A 296 31.24 -25.55 -7.69
N ASN A 297 30.19 -26.19 -7.16
CA ASN A 297 30.14 -27.61 -6.83
C ASN A 297 29.03 -28.34 -7.61
N LEU A 298 28.50 -27.75 -8.69
CA LEU A 298 27.50 -28.40 -9.54
C LEU A 298 28.14 -29.51 -10.37
N TYR A 299 27.51 -30.68 -10.43
CA TYR A 299 28.05 -31.85 -11.15
C TYR A 299 28.15 -31.62 -12.66
N ASN A 300 27.19 -30.89 -13.25
CA ASN A 300 27.15 -30.60 -14.68
C ASN A 300 26.87 -29.10 -14.88
N SER A 301 27.93 -28.29 -14.98
CA SER A 301 27.81 -26.85 -15.13
C SER A 301 26.98 -26.44 -16.35
N GLU A 302 27.04 -27.17 -17.46
CA GLU A 302 26.27 -26.85 -18.68
C GLU A 302 24.75 -26.97 -18.45
N LYS A 303 24.30 -27.98 -17.69
CA LYS A 303 22.87 -28.16 -17.36
C LYS A 303 22.32 -27.01 -16.51
N TYR A 304 23.15 -26.40 -15.69
CA TYR A 304 22.75 -25.31 -14.79
C TYR A 304 23.20 -23.93 -15.29
N GLN A 305 23.94 -23.84 -16.40
CA GLN A 305 24.44 -22.59 -16.97
C GLN A 305 23.28 -21.65 -17.31
N ASP A 306 22.23 -22.19 -17.93
CA ASP A 306 21.00 -21.46 -18.24
C ASP A 306 20.26 -20.97 -16.97
N LEU A 307 20.47 -21.59 -15.81
CA LEU A 307 19.89 -21.13 -14.54
C LEU A 307 20.71 -20.03 -13.87
N LEU A 308 22.02 -19.98 -14.15
CA LEU A 308 22.96 -19.01 -13.59
C LEU A 308 23.01 -17.71 -14.41
N ASP A 309 22.91 -17.81 -15.75
CA ASP A 309 23.13 -16.69 -16.68
C ASP A 309 21.84 -16.03 -17.20
N THR A 310 20.66 -16.64 -17.01
CA THR A 310 19.42 -16.13 -17.61
C THR A 310 18.77 -15.03 -16.77
N SER A 311 18.62 -13.84 -17.36
CA SER A 311 17.83 -12.72 -16.83
C SER A 311 16.32 -12.81 -17.15
N ASP A 312 15.94 -13.68 -18.09
CA ASP A 312 14.55 -13.93 -18.46
C ASP A 312 13.87 -14.87 -17.45
N ASN A 313 13.01 -14.27 -16.62
CA ASN A 313 12.22 -14.98 -15.62
C ASN A 313 11.42 -16.15 -16.23
N LYS A 314 10.90 -16.04 -17.46
CA LYS A 314 10.06 -17.10 -18.05
C LYS A 314 10.86 -18.38 -18.31
N LYS A 315 12.05 -18.24 -18.89
CA LYS A 315 12.96 -19.37 -19.13
C LYS A 315 13.45 -19.98 -17.83
N LEU A 316 13.81 -19.15 -16.85
CA LEU A 316 14.22 -19.59 -15.52
C LEU A 316 13.12 -20.44 -14.86
N PHE A 317 11.87 -19.99 -14.89
CA PHE A 317 10.73 -20.73 -14.33
C PHE A 317 10.49 -22.06 -15.04
N ALA A 318 10.58 -22.10 -16.38
CA ALA A 318 10.39 -23.34 -17.15
C ALA A 318 11.45 -24.40 -16.81
N ILE A 319 12.71 -24.00 -16.62
CA ILE A 319 13.78 -24.93 -16.24
C ILE A 319 13.60 -25.38 -14.78
N LEU A 320 13.32 -24.47 -13.85
CA LEU A 320 13.11 -24.80 -12.43
C LEU A 320 11.88 -25.70 -12.21
N GLN A 321 10.89 -25.65 -13.11
CA GLN A 321 9.71 -26.51 -13.06
C GLN A 321 10.05 -27.98 -13.28
N THR A 322 10.97 -28.27 -14.20
CA THR A 322 11.33 -29.63 -14.62
C THR A 322 12.46 -30.24 -13.79
N LEU A 323 13.08 -29.44 -12.93
CA LEU A 323 14.24 -29.83 -12.15
C LEU A 323 13.82 -30.50 -10.84
N ASP A 324 13.66 -31.81 -10.87
CA ASP A 324 13.32 -32.61 -9.67
C ASP A 324 14.55 -33.07 -8.90
N GLN A 325 15.76 -32.93 -9.48
CA GLN A 325 17.00 -33.45 -8.92
C GLN A 325 18.16 -32.46 -9.06
N ILE A 326 18.79 -32.13 -7.93
CA ILE A 326 20.04 -31.35 -7.88
C ILE A 326 21.20 -32.31 -7.64
N GLU A 327 22.27 -32.14 -8.40
CA GLU A 327 23.47 -32.96 -8.34
C GLU A 327 24.69 -32.10 -8.03
N LEU A 328 25.35 -32.38 -6.91
CA LEU A 328 26.55 -31.70 -6.46
C LEU A 328 27.74 -32.67 -6.48
N ILE A 329 28.93 -32.13 -6.70
CA ILE A 329 30.18 -32.86 -6.78
C ILE A 329 31.19 -32.29 -5.80
N PHE A 330 31.78 -33.18 -5.02
CA PHE A 330 32.80 -32.84 -4.02
C PHE A 330 33.95 -33.82 -4.11
N GLN A 331 35.16 -33.32 -3.89
CA GLN A 331 36.36 -34.13 -3.78
C GLN A 331 36.76 -34.25 -2.32
N LYS A 332 37.07 -35.46 -1.88
CA LYS A 332 37.68 -35.74 -0.57
C LYS A 332 38.90 -36.61 -0.80
N ASN A 333 40.09 -36.07 -0.51
CA ASN A 333 41.35 -36.68 -0.88
C ASN A 333 41.37 -36.94 -2.40
N ASP A 334 41.66 -38.17 -2.85
CA ASP A 334 41.67 -38.57 -4.26
C ASP A 334 40.33 -39.15 -4.77
N ARG A 335 39.27 -39.11 -3.96
CA ARG A 335 37.95 -39.67 -4.31
C ARG A 335 36.93 -38.59 -4.61
N GLN A 336 36.13 -38.84 -5.64
CA GLN A 336 35.06 -37.95 -6.05
C GLN A 336 33.71 -38.51 -5.63
N PHE A 337 32.93 -37.67 -4.95
CA PHE A 337 31.63 -38.02 -4.42
C PHE A 337 30.56 -37.14 -5.05
N LYS A 338 29.46 -37.76 -5.46
CA LYS A 338 28.28 -37.11 -6.01
C LYS A 338 27.17 -37.10 -4.96
N ILE A 339 26.70 -35.92 -4.57
CA ILE A 339 25.51 -35.77 -3.73
C ILE A 339 24.30 -35.52 -4.64
N ILE A 340 23.26 -36.31 -4.47
CA ILE A 340 22.01 -36.21 -5.22
C ILE A 340 20.88 -35.86 -4.26
N LEU A 341 20.28 -34.69 -4.46
CA LEU A 341 19.06 -34.25 -3.78
C LEU A 341 17.88 -34.44 -4.75
N ASN A 342 16.99 -35.38 -4.44
CA ASN A 342 15.75 -35.59 -5.19
C ASN A 342 14.57 -34.98 -4.42
N TRP A 343 13.78 -34.15 -5.08
CA TRP A 343 12.65 -33.44 -4.50
C TRP A 343 11.36 -33.66 -5.29
N GLU A 344 10.50 -34.52 -4.74
CA GLU A 344 9.20 -34.85 -5.29
C GLU A 344 8.08 -34.14 -4.52
N ILE A 345 7.05 -33.66 -5.22
CA ILE A 345 5.80 -33.19 -4.58
C ILE A 345 4.83 -34.37 -4.53
N VAL A 346 4.39 -34.74 -3.33
CA VAL A 346 3.48 -35.86 -3.10
C VAL A 346 2.19 -35.41 -2.43
N LEU A 347 1.09 -36.11 -2.65
CA LEU A 347 -0.11 -35.90 -1.84
C LEU A 347 0.13 -36.43 -0.42
N GLY A 348 0.02 -35.55 0.57
CA GLY A 348 0.23 -35.88 1.97
C GLY A 348 -1.01 -36.46 2.63
N ASP A 349 -2.15 -35.77 2.50
CA ASP A 349 -3.44 -36.24 2.99
C ASP A 349 -4.51 -36.19 1.88
N PRO A 350 -5.01 -37.36 1.43
CA PRO A 350 -6.08 -37.46 0.43
C PRO A 350 -7.46 -36.99 0.89
N LEU A 351 -7.69 -36.79 2.19
CA LEU A 351 -8.98 -36.29 2.68
C LEU A 351 -9.07 -34.77 2.55
N THR A 352 -8.03 -34.07 3.01
CA THR A 352 -7.95 -32.61 2.92
C THR A 352 -7.43 -32.11 1.58
N GLY A 353 -6.71 -32.95 0.83
CA GLY A 353 -6.04 -32.55 -0.40
C GLY A 353 -4.71 -31.84 -0.17
N THR A 354 -4.14 -31.88 1.04
CA THR A 354 -2.84 -31.24 1.33
C THR A 354 -1.69 -31.96 0.61
N CYS A 355 -0.85 -31.18 -0.07
CA CYS A 355 0.37 -31.66 -0.73
C CYS A 355 1.59 -31.45 0.17
N ASN A 356 2.48 -32.44 0.23
CA ASN A 356 3.72 -32.44 0.98
C ASN A 356 4.93 -32.56 0.05
N SER A 357 6.09 -32.09 0.53
CA SER A 357 7.37 -32.30 -0.16
C SER A 357 8.05 -33.56 0.37
N ARG A 358 8.44 -34.45 -0.54
CA ARG A 358 9.26 -35.62 -0.24
C ARG A 358 10.67 -35.37 -0.77
N ILE A 359 11.58 -35.12 0.16
CA ILE A 359 12.99 -34.85 -0.17
C ILE A 359 13.84 -36.05 0.23
N LYS A 360 14.67 -36.52 -0.69
CA LYS A 360 15.59 -37.65 -0.51
C LYS A 360 17.00 -37.20 -0.84
N LEU A 361 17.95 -37.62 -0.01
CA LEU A 361 19.36 -37.29 -0.16
C LEU A 361 20.18 -38.58 -0.30
N TYR A 362 20.97 -38.64 -1.36
CA TYR A 362 21.87 -39.74 -1.65
C TYR A 362 23.30 -39.24 -1.82
N LEU A 363 24.27 -40.04 -1.37
CA LEU A 363 25.69 -39.84 -1.60
C LEU A 363 26.20 -41.03 -2.41
N ILE A 364 26.84 -40.76 -3.55
CA ILE A 364 27.40 -41.77 -4.45
C ILE A 364 28.91 -41.58 -4.51
N ASP A 365 29.67 -42.63 -4.19
CA ASP A 365 31.11 -42.68 -4.53
C ASP A 365 31.24 -43.01 -6.02
N ILE A 366 31.85 -42.13 -6.81
CA ILE A 366 31.93 -42.29 -8.27
C ILE A 366 32.85 -43.46 -8.66
N LEU A 367 33.89 -43.72 -7.86
CA LEU A 367 34.86 -44.78 -8.14
C LEU A 367 34.30 -46.16 -7.82
N ASP A 368 33.69 -46.31 -6.65
CA ASP A 368 33.16 -47.60 -6.17
C ASP A 368 31.68 -47.82 -6.55
N ASN A 369 31.03 -46.83 -7.15
CA ASN A 369 29.59 -46.77 -7.48
C ASN A 369 28.67 -47.16 -6.30
N THR A 370 29.13 -46.91 -5.07
CA THR A 370 28.36 -47.23 -3.85
C THR A 370 27.42 -46.07 -3.52
N THR A 371 26.14 -46.39 -3.28
CA THR A 371 25.12 -45.39 -2.94
C THR A 371 24.77 -45.49 -1.45
N LYS A 372 24.94 -44.39 -0.71
CA LYS A 372 24.52 -44.25 0.68
C LYS A 372 23.29 -43.35 0.76
N ASN A 373 22.25 -43.81 1.45
CA ASN A 373 21.04 -43.04 1.69
C ASN A 373 21.21 -42.18 2.95
N LEU A 374 21.22 -40.86 2.79
CA LEU A 374 21.34 -39.88 3.87
C LEU A 374 19.99 -39.23 4.23
N SER A 375 18.88 -39.72 3.66
CA SER A 375 17.56 -39.09 3.78
C SER A 375 17.09 -38.96 5.23
N GLN A 376 17.34 -39.94 6.09
CA GLN A 376 16.90 -39.90 7.49
C GLN A 376 17.68 -38.84 8.29
N VAL A 377 19.00 -38.75 8.08
CA VAL A 377 19.84 -37.72 8.70
C VAL A 377 19.40 -36.34 8.22
N PHE A 378 19.14 -36.19 6.93
CA PHE A 378 18.67 -34.95 6.36
C PHE A 378 17.30 -34.54 6.92
N GLN A 379 16.34 -35.47 7.02
CA GLN A 379 15.03 -35.21 7.60
C GLN A 379 15.10 -34.76 9.07
N ASN A 380 16.00 -35.36 9.85
CA ASN A 380 16.21 -34.93 11.25
C ASN A 380 16.78 -33.51 11.33
N LEU A 381 17.70 -33.14 10.43
CA LEU A 381 18.24 -31.78 10.37
C LEU A 381 17.20 -30.75 9.92
N LEU A 382 16.28 -31.14 9.02
CA LEU A 382 15.18 -30.27 8.57
C LEU A 382 14.21 -29.88 9.69
N LEU A 383 14.17 -30.61 10.80
CA LEU A 383 13.37 -30.23 11.98
C LEU A 383 13.98 -29.06 12.74
N GLN A 384 15.30 -28.85 12.62
CA GLN A 384 16.06 -27.85 13.37
C GLN A 384 16.52 -26.68 12.48
N HIS A 385 16.69 -26.93 11.18
CA HIS A 385 17.28 -25.99 10.23
C HIS A 385 16.56 -25.97 8.88
N ASP A 386 16.73 -24.89 8.12
CA ASP A 386 16.25 -24.79 6.75
C ASP A 386 16.97 -25.77 5.80
N ILE A 387 16.38 -26.01 4.61
CA ILE A 387 16.89 -26.94 3.59
C ILE A 387 18.34 -26.63 3.17
N VAL A 388 18.63 -25.35 2.90
CA VAL A 388 19.97 -24.91 2.48
C VAL A 388 20.98 -25.16 3.60
N THR A 389 20.68 -24.69 4.82
CA THR A 389 21.54 -24.84 5.99
C THR A 389 21.77 -26.30 6.34
N SER A 390 20.73 -27.13 6.31
CA SER A 390 20.82 -28.57 6.55
C SER A 390 21.76 -29.25 5.57
N LEU A 391 21.65 -28.91 4.27
CA LEU A 391 22.53 -29.47 3.25
C LEU A 391 23.98 -29.00 3.44
N THR A 392 24.19 -27.72 3.73
CA THR A 392 25.52 -27.16 4.02
C THR A 392 26.16 -27.82 5.25
N THR A 393 25.40 -28.09 6.31
CA THR A 393 25.89 -28.79 7.50
C THR A 393 26.30 -30.22 7.17
N ILE A 394 25.50 -30.97 6.41
CA ILE A 394 25.87 -32.33 5.97
C ILE A 394 27.16 -32.29 5.16
N ILE A 395 27.25 -31.38 4.18
CA ILE A 395 28.42 -31.27 3.31
C ILE A 395 29.67 -30.98 4.14
N LYS A 396 29.65 -29.96 5.02
CA LYS A 396 30.77 -29.61 5.91
C LYS A 396 31.17 -30.70 6.89
N THR A 397 30.25 -31.61 7.22
CA THR A 397 30.53 -32.73 8.13
C THR A 397 31.19 -33.89 7.38
N ILE A 398 30.86 -34.06 6.09
CA ILE A 398 31.37 -35.16 5.26
C ILE A 398 32.68 -34.78 4.56
N PHE A 399 32.80 -33.57 4.04
CA PHE A 399 33.93 -33.02 3.28
C PHE A 399 34.61 -31.92 4.08
#